data_AF-A0A3R6Y817-F1
#
_entry.id   AF-A0A3R6Y817-F1
#
_cell.length_a   1.000
_cell.length_b   1.000
_cell.length_c   1.000
_cell.angle_alpha   90.00
_cell.angle_beta   90.00
_cell.angle_gamma   90.00
#
_symmetry.space_group_name_H-M   'P 1'
#
loop_
_entity.id
_entity.type
_entity.pdbx_description
1 polymer ?
#
loop_
_entity_poly.entity_id
_entity_poly.type
_entity_poly.pdbx_seq_one_letter_code
_entity_poly.pdbx_strand_id
1 'polypeptide(L)'
;TVNLRAARGVHGAHGSEFNLRSVLLDTQGPEIRGGSFADGNKVTLTKGDQITLTTDERFKKSSTKELLYVTYAKLAETVSPGSTVLLDDGLISLTVESIENGQVTSLHRILARSMTARLTCGGQVHCRVENTETLGNRKGVNLPGLVVDLPALTDKDKADVEFGIKHDMDFVAVSFVRSAADIHAVQEFVKATMIKYWPADHPSPKLIAKIENHQGVSNFDEILDVADGIMVARGDLGVEIPLAEVFTCQKMMVSKANAVAAVNVAYELKAKLIVALTKDGTLARDVAKYKPSVPVMSYTPSRKVGRQLQLHRALEDAVKMGWTKKGDKVVVLSNDDEAAPQQFIMRIETIVQFQEGVYFEVHTLIPRMYANNFDLFPFQVSYVGCHAVPSDGKFDRGCTVAALDDAAKAGHVAIVRFLLVNRTEGGSAYLPDDVAAAGHLGVLHMLHDAGMRCTSDAMDRAAGHGHFDLVVCLHELDGCSSRAMDLAAENGFMNVVEFLHNTRHEGCTTYAMDRAAKNGFLDVVRFLHTSRDEGCTTNAVDWAARNNQVEVVLFLCTHRHEGFTHRAVVDAQTMGHAAVTSILMQHSHLNTTTTMSCSF
;
A
#
# COMPACT_ATOMS: atom_id res chain seq x y z
N THR A 1 -1.09 26.36 -2.47
CA THR A 1 -0.41 25.06 -2.52
C THR A 1 -0.84 24.27 -1.31
N VAL A 2 -1.72 23.28 -1.48
CA VAL A 2 -2.13 22.39 -0.38
C VAL A 2 -0.95 21.46 -0.10
N ASN A 3 -0.36 21.55 1.09
CA ASN A 3 0.75 20.69 1.48
C ASN A 3 0.21 19.30 1.84
N LEU A 4 0.01 18.43 0.84
CA LEU A 4 -0.46 17.05 1.05
C LEU A 4 0.49 16.24 1.93
N ARG A 5 1.79 16.58 1.99
CA ARG A 5 2.74 15.99 2.95
C ARG A 5 2.44 16.38 4.40
N ALA A 6 1.90 17.59 4.65
CA ALA A 6 1.41 17.98 5.97
C ALA A 6 0.09 17.28 6.36
N ALA A 7 -0.71 16.83 5.38
CA ALA A 7 -1.88 15.98 5.65
C ALA A 7 -1.48 14.54 6.01
N ARG A 8 -0.33 14.08 5.52
CA ARG A 8 0.25 12.74 5.72
C ARG A 8 1.08 12.56 6.99
N GLY A 9 1.13 13.56 7.87
CA GLY A 9 1.92 13.45 9.09
C GLY A 9 1.56 14.47 10.16
N VAL A 10 1.35 13.95 11.37
CA VAL A 10 1.44 14.61 12.69
C VAL A 10 1.04 16.09 12.72
N HIS A 11 -0.27 16.35 12.86
CA HIS A 11 -0.72 17.63 13.42
C HIS A 11 -1.15 17.46 14.87
N GLY A 12 -0.47 18.23 15.71
CA GLY A 12 -0.42 18.12 17.16
C GLY A 12 -1.71 18.42 17.92
N ALA A 13 -1.59 18.16 19.22
CA ALA A 13 -2.48 18.46 20.34
C ALA A 13 -3.60 17.46 20.67
N HIS A 14 -3.31 16.15 20.65
CA HIS A 14 -3.94 15.18 21.56
C HIS A 14 -2.89 14.19 22.09
N GLY A 15 -2.05 14.62 23.03
CA GLY A 15 -1.13 13.74 23.74
C GLY A 15 -0.05 13.08 22.86
N SER A 16 0.62 12.08 23.43
CA SER A 16 1.79 11.36 22.90
C SER A 16 1.50 10.32 21.81
N GLU A 17 0.37 10.40 21.10
CA GLU A 17 -0.05 9.40 20.10
C GLU A 17 0.21 9.87 18.65
N PHE A 18 0.92 9.04 17.88
CA PHE A 18 1.10 9.23 16.44
C PHE A 18 -0.19 8.89 15.68
N ASN A 19 -0.82 9.89 15.05
CA ASN A 19 -1.99 9.71 14.20
C ASN A 19 -1.59 9.65 12.72
N LEU A 20 -1.31 8.44 12.21
CA LEU A 20 -1.03 8.21 10.79
C LEU A 20 -2.32 8.38 9.98
N ARG A 21 -2.28 9.26 8.96
CA ARG A 21 -3.44 9.56 8.12
C ARG A 21 -3.12 9.24 6.67
N SER A 22 -3.96 8.40 6.07
CA SER A 22 -3.96 8.19 4.63
C SER A 22 -4.61 9.37 3.90
N VAL A 23 -4.18 9.61 2.67
CA VAL A 23 -4.77 10.55 1.74
C VAL A 23 -5.41 9.77 0.60
N LEU A 24 -6.69 10.06 0.37
CA LEU A 24 -7.46 9.54 -0.74
C LEU A 24 -7.77 10.69 -1.70
N LEU A 25 -7.45 10.49 -2.97
CA LEU A 25 -7.88 11.37 -4.05
C LEU A 25 -9.19 10.85 -4.61
N ASP A 26 -10.23 11.67 -4.56
CA ASP A 26 -11.52 11.38 -5.17
C ASP A 26 -11.57 12.00 -6.57
N THR A 27 -11.66 11.15 -7.59
CA THR A 27 -11.81 11.60 -8.98
C THR A 27 -13.18 12.23 -9.19
N GLN A 28 -13.29 13.19 -10.10
CA GLN A 28 -14.62 13.72 -10.45
C GLN A 28 -15.40 12.69 -11.25
N GLY A 29 -14.69 12.00 -12.14
CA GLY A 29 -15.23 10.92 -12.95
C GLY A 29 -15.97 11.38 -14.20
N PRO A 30 -16.26 10.42 -15.09
CA PRO A 30 -17.02 10.65 -16.31
C PRO A 30 -18.51 10.84 -16.01
N GLU A 31 -19.01 12.05 -16.19
CA GLU A 31 -20.41 12.40 -15.94
C GLU A 31 -21.07 13.08 -17.15
N ILE A 32 -22.38 12.87 -17.31
CA ILE A 32 -23.16 13.57 -18.32
C ILE A 32 -23.63 14.89 -17.71
N ARG A 33 -23.43 15.99 -18.45
CA ARG A 33 -23.78 17.34 -18.02
C ARG A 33 -24.65 18.03 -19.06
N GLY A 34 -25.50 18.94 -18.57
CA GLY A 34 -26.27 19.86 -19.40
C GLY A 34 -25.42 21.03 -19.93
N GLY A 35 -26.00 21.78 -20.86
CA GLY A 35 -25.46 23.04 -21.38
C GLY A 35 -25.59 24.20 -20.41
N SER A 36 -25.19 25.38 -20.87
CA SER A 36 -25.42 26.66 -20.19
C SER A 36 -26.49 27.47 -20.93
N PHE A 37 -27.27 28.25 -20.19
CA PHE A 37 -28.28 29.15 -20.74
C PHE A 37 -27.64 30.49 -21.14
N ALA A 38 -28.17 31.13 -22.19
CA ALA A 38 -27.78 32.49 -22.54
C ALA A 38 -28.09 33.42 -21.34
N ASP A 39 -27.09 34.19 -20.90
CA ASP A 39 -27.11 35.11 -19.74
C ASP A 39 -26.95 34.47 -18.34
N GLY A 40 -26.64 33.18 -18.25
CA GLY A 40 -26.33 32.52 -16.97
C GLY A 40 -27.53 32.34 -16.03
N ASN A 41 -28.72 32.75 -16.47
CA ASN A 41 -29.97 32.64 -15.75
C ASN A 41 -30.42 31.18 -15.63
N LYS A 42 -31.03 30.85 -14.48
CA LYS A 42 -31.73 29.59 -14.30
C LYS A 42 -33.03 29.61 -15.09
N VAL A 43 -33.48 28.45 -15.54
CA VAL A 43 -34.73 28.30 -16.30
C VAL A 43 -35.69 27.41 -15.51
N THR A 44 -36.94 27.84 -15.37
CA THR A 44 -38.00 27.01 -14.80
C THR A 44 -38.59 26.13 -15.90
N LEU A 45 -38.54 24.82 -15.69
CA LEU A 45 -39.23 23.83 -16.50
C LEU A 45 -40.56 23.52 -15.84
N THR A 46 -41.68 23.60 -16.56
CA THR A 46 -43.00 23.35 -16.00
C THR A 46 -43.46 21.93 -16.35
N LYS A 47 -44.11 21.25 -15.39
CA LYS A 47 -44.73 19.95 -15.66
C LYS A 47 -45.65 20.01 -16.88
N GLY A 48 -45.45 19.06 -17.80
CA GLY A 48 -46.18 18.95 -19.06
C GLY A 48 -45.54 19.67 -20.24
N ASP A 49 -44.54 20.54 -20.00
CA ASP A 49 -43.79 21.19 -21.08
C ASP A 49 -43.00 20.17 -21.90
N GLN A 50 -42.73 20.55 -23.14
CA GLN A 50 -41.90 19.80 -24.07
C GLN A 50 -40.49 20.38 -24.09
N ILE A 51 -39.48 19.51 -23.99
CA ILE A 51 -38.07 19.87 -24.06
C ILE A 51 -37.33 18.91 -24.98
N THR A 52 -36.43 19.47 -25.81
CA THR A 52 -35.58 18.70 -26.72
C THR A 52 -34.16 18.65 -26.16
N LEU A 53 -33.64 17.44 -25.98
CA LEU A 53 -32.24 17.22 -25.64
C LEU A 53 -31.43 17.06 -26.93
N THR A 54 -30.32 17.77 -27.04
CA THR A 54 -29.43 17.73 -28.21
C THR A 54 -27.98 17.60 -27.80
N THR A 55 -27.15 17.00 -28.65
CA THR A 55 -25.69 16.93 -28.47
C THR A 55 -24.95 17.90 -29.40
N ASP A 56 -25.68 18.80 -30.07
CA ASP A 56 -25.09 19.79 -30.97
C ASP A 56 -24.38 20.90 -30.17
N GLU A 57 -23.05 20.90 -30.25
CA GLU A 57 -22.16 21.83 -29.54
C GLU A 57 -22.52 23.32 -29.76
N ARG A 58 -23.23 23.67 -30.83
CA ARG A 58 -23.71 25.05 -31.07
C ARG A 58 -24.62 25.55 -29.94
N PHE A 59 -25.33 24.66 -29.26
CA PHE A 59 -26.26 24.98 -28.17
C PHE A 59 -25.66 24.85 -26.77
N LYS A 60 -24.36 24.48 -26.67
CA LYS A 60 -23.67 24.25 -25.39
C LYS A 60 -23.68 25.44 -24.44
N LYS A 61 -23.70 26.66 -24.98
CA LYS A 61 -23.73 27.92 -24.21
C LYS A 61 -25.01 28.73 -24.44
N SER A 62 -26.00 28.16 -25.11
CA SER A 62 -27.22 28.82 -25.55
C SER A 62 -28.43 27.89 -25.44
N SER A 63 -28.44 27.04 -24.41
CA SER A 63 -29.63 26.24 -24.07
C SER A 63 -30.79 27.15 -23.67
N THR A 64 -32.02 26.67 -23.85
CA THR A 64 -33.29 27.34 -23.53
C THR A 64 -34.22 26.41 -22.74
N LYS A 65 -35.43 26.86 -22.42
CA LYS A 65 -36.44 26.01 -21.76
C LYS A 65 -36.96 24.89 -22.67
N GLU A 66 -36.93 25.10 -23.99
CA GLU A 66 -37.39 24.15 -25.01
C GLU A 66 -36.26 23.27 -25.56
N LEU A 67 -35.00 23.67 -25.39
CA LEU A 67 -33.85 22.96 -25.96
C LEU A 67 -32.65 22.98 -25.00
N LEU A 68 -32.22 21.79 -24.56
CA LEU A 68 -31.09 21.61 -23.66
C LEU A 68 -29.96 20.84 -24.36
N TYR A 69 -28.76 21.41 -24.37
CA TYR A 69 -27.57 20.67 -24.78
C TYR A 69 -27.17 19.65 -23.69
N VAL A 70 -26.72 18.47 -24.11
CA VAL A 70 -26.23 17.39 -23.25
C VAL A 70 -24.89 16.89 -23.79
N THR A 71 -23.90 16.68 -22.90
CA THR A 71 -22.53 16.34 -23.30
C THR A 71 -22.35 14.92 -23.85
N TYR A 72 -23.33 14.04 -23.68
CA TYR A 72 -23.23 12.62 -24.06
C TYR A 72 -23.64 12.40 -25.52
N ALA A 73 -22.64 12.30 -26.40
CA ALA A 73 -22.85 12.20 -27.85
C ALA A 73 -23.74 11.02 -28.30
N LYS A 74 -23.75 9.92 -27.53
CA LYS A 74 -24.56 8.72 -27.81
C LYS A 74 -25.95 8.74 -27.17
N LEU A 75 -26.41 9.89 -26.67
CA LEU A 75 -27.69 10.02 -25.98
C LEU A 75 -28.85 9.41 -26.78
N ALA A 76 -29.01 9.81 -28.04
CA ALA A 76 -30.09 9.34 -28.92
C ALA A 76 -30.00 7.84 -29.26
N GLU A 77 -28.81 7.24 -29.19
CA GLU A 77 -28.60 5.79 -29.39
C GLU A 77 -28.87 4.99 -28.10
N THR A 78 -28.77 5.65 -26.94
CA THR A 78 -28.83 5.00 -25.63
C THR A 78 -30.25 4.97 -25.06
N VAL A 79 -31.03 6.03 -25.29
CA VAL A 79 -32.41 6.13 -24.80
C VAL A 79 -33.43 5.54 -25.77
N SER A 80 -34.63 5.26 -25.29
CA SER A 80 -35.78 4.83 -26.09
C SER A 80 -37.04 5.57 -25.65
N PRO A 81 -38.11 5.67 -26.47
CA PRO A 81 -39.40 6.16 -26.00
C PRO A 81 -39.83 5.44 -24.71
N GLY A 82 -40.20 6.21 -23.70
CA GLY A 82 -40.50 5.74 -22.34
C GLY A 82 -39.32 5.75 -21.38
N SER A 83 -38.08 5.94 -21.84
CA SER A 83 -36.92 6.11 -20.95
C SER A 83 -37.07 7.35 -20.08
N THR A 84 -36.56 7.25 -18.84
CA THR A 84 -36.46 8.39 -17.92
C THR A 84 -35.11 9.07 -18.08
N VAL A 85 -35.12 10.41 -18.16
CA VAL A 85 -33.90 11.23 -18.06
C VAL A 85 -34.06 12.12 -16.84
N LEU A 86 -33.07 12.09 -15.96
CA LEU A 86 -33.07 12.89 -14.74
C LEU A 86 -32.09 14.05 -14.89
N LEU A 87 -32.48 15.25 -14.46
CA LEU A 87 -31.62 16.43 -14.45
C LEU A 87 -31.43 16.95 -13.03
N ASP A 88 -30.27 17.55 -12.79
CA ASP A 88 -29.90 18.16 -11.50
C ASP A 88 -30.04 17.17 -10.33
N ASP A 89 -29.31 16.05 -10.44
CA ASP A 89 -29.22 14.99 -9.44
C ASP A 89 -30.60 14.40 -9.06
N GLY A 90 -31.48 14.26 -10.06
CA GLY A 90 -32.82 13.70 -9.89
C GLY A 90 -33.90 14.72 -9.52
N LEU A 91 -33.57 16.01 -9.39
CA LEU A 91 -34.55 17.04 -9.05
C LEU A 91 -35.62 17.20 -10.14
N ILE A 92 -35.25 17.10 -11.42
CA ILE A 92 -36.19 17.16 -12.56
C ILE A 92 -36.21 15.80 -13.26
N SER A 93 -37.41 15.26 -13.47
CA SER A 93 -37.63 14.06 -14.25
C SER A 93 -38.23 14.40 -15.61
N LEU A 94 -37.67 13.79 -16.66
CA LEU A 94 -38.17 13.84 -18.02
C LEU A 94 -38.53 12.43 -18.50
N THR A 95 -39.58 12.33 -19.30
CA THR A 95 -39.92 11.10 -20.02
C THR A 95 -39.65 11.30 -21.51
N VAL A 96 -38.82 10.44 -22.09
CA VAL A 96 -38.56 10.44 -23.54
C VAL A 96 -39.83 10.04 -24.28
N GLU A 97 -40.31 10.89 -25.20
CA GLU A 97 -41.49 10.61 -26.01
C GLU A 97 -41.11 10.11 -27.41
N SER A 98 -40.10 10.72 -28.03
CA SER A 98 -39.64 10.34 -29.37
C SER A 98 -38.18 10.71 -29.59
N ILE A 99 -37.57 10.09 -30.59
CA ILE A 99 -36.17 10.30 -30.96
C ILE A 99 -36.11 10.59 -32.46
N GLU A 100 -35.54 11.72 -32.82
CA GLU A 100 -35.24 12.08 -34.20
C GLU A 100 -33.77 11.81 -34.49
N ASN A 101 -33.48 10.72 -35.20
CA ASN A 101 -32.12 10.40 -35.61
C ASN A 101 -31.61 11.44 -36.61
N GLY A 102 -30.44 12.03 -36.34
CA GLY A 102 -29.81 12.99 -37.25
C GLY A 102 -29.60 12.36 -38.63
N GLN A 103 -30.14 13.01 -39.68
CA GLN A 103 -29.92 12.52 -41.05
C GLN A 103 -28.43 12.59 -41.39
N VAL A 104 -27.86 11.46 -41.80
CA VAL A 104 -26.57 11.44 -42.52
C VAL A 104 -26.83 12.04 -43.90
N THR A 105 -26.71 13.36 -44.04
CA THR A 105 -26.75 13.99 -45.36
C THR A 105 -25.62 13.42 -46.22
N SER A 106 -25.92 13.07 -47.47
CA SER A 106 -25.07 12.34 -48.43
C SER A 106 -23.66 12.93 -48.67
N LEU A 107 -23.36 14.11 -48.12
CA LEU A 107 -22.03 14.72 -48.08
C LEU A 107 -21.07 14.06 -47.06
N HIS A 108 -21.58 13.36 -46.04
CA HIS A 108 -20.75 12.74 -44.99
C HIS A 108 -20.08 11.42 -45.39
N ARG A 109 -20.48 10.80 -46.51
CA ARG A 109 -19.90 9.51 -46.95
C ARG A 109 -18.54 9.66 -47.64
N ILE A 110 -18.19 10.86 -48.10
CA ILE A 110 -16.93 11.14 -48.82
C ILE A 110 -15.79 11.59 -47.87
N LEU A 111 -16.10 12.10 -46.67
CA LEU A 111 -15.10 12.61 -45.72
C LEU A 111 -14.65 11.61 -44.64
N ALA A 112 -15.25 10.42 -44.57
CA ALA A 112 -14.95 9.41 -43.54
C ALA A 112 -13.57 8.71 -43.67
N ARG A 113 -12.68 9.18 -44.57
CA ARG A 113 -11.30 8.67 -44.72
C ARG A 113 -10.21 9.56 -44.12
N SER A 114 -10.54 10.75 -43.64
CA SER A 114 -9.59 11.62 -42.95
C SER A 114 -10.00 11.80 -41.50
N MET A 115 -9.15 11.33 -40.58
CA MET A 115 -9.32 11.49 -39.14
C MET A 115 -9.21 12.97 -38.75
N THR A 116 -10.32 13.71 -38.76
CA THR A 116 -10.56 14.85 -37.87
C THR A 116 -12.02 15.30 -38.01
N ALA A 117 -12.78 15.19 -36.92
CA ALA A 117 -14.13 15.72 -36.69
C ALA A 117 -15.26 15.29 -37.65
N ARG A 118 -15.97 14.19 -37.31
CA ARG A 118 -17.34 13.96 -37.78
C ARG A 118 -18.26 14.98 -37.09
N LEU A 119 -18.70 16.02 -37.80
CA LEU A 119 -19.85 16.84 -37.40
C LEU A 119 -21.15 16.17 -37.87
N THR A 120 -21.49 15.04 -37.24
CA THR A 120 -22.89 14.56 -37.25
C THR A 120 -23.65 15.36 -36.20
N CYS A 121 -24.70 16.09 -36.59
CA CYS A 121 -25.71 16.51 -35.62
C CYS A 121 -26.26 15.25 -34.96
N GLY A 122 -25.93 15.02 -33.69
CA GLY A 122 -26.45 13.88 -32.94
C GLY A 122 -27.98 13.97 -32.89
N GLY A 123 -28.65 12.82 -32.86
CA GLY A 123 -30.11 12.77 -32.84
C GLY A 123 -30.71 13.64 -31.75
N GLN A 124 -31.89 14.21 -32.02
CA GLN A 124 -32.65 14.99 -31.04
C GLN A 124 -33.55 14.04 -30.25
N VAL A 125 -33.62 14.25 -28.94
CA VAL A 125 -34.46 13.45 -28.04
C VAL A 125 -35.54 14.36 -27.47
N HIS A 126 -36.79 14.13 -27.86
CA HIS A 126 -37.92 14.92 -27.38
C HIS A 126 -38.48 14.29 -26.12
N CYS A 127 -38.60 15.09 -25.08
CA CYS A 127 -39.03 14.67 -23.76
C CYS A 127 -40.15 15.55 -23.23
N ARG A 128 -41.00 14.95 -22.40
CA ARG A 128 -41.97 15.66 -21.57
C ARG A 128 -41.44 15.84 -20.16
N VAL A 129 -41.61 17.04 -19.61
CA VAL A 129 -41.24 17.37 -18.22
C VAL A 129 -42.29 16.81 -17.25
N GLU A 130 -41.87 16.04 -16.24
CA GLU A 130 -42.79 15.37 -15.31
C GLU A 130 -43.08 16.17 -14.03
N ASN A 131 -42.21 17.12 -13.67
CA ASN A 131 -42.35 17.97 -12.49
C ASN A 131 -41.80 19.38 -12.71
N THR A 132 -42.40 20.36 -12.03
CA THR A 132 -42.03 21.78 -12.17
C THR A 132 -40.88 22.13 -11.25
N GLU A 133 -39.72 22.47 -11.80
CA GLU A 133 -38.52 22.81 -11.04
C GLU A 133 -37.60 23.77 -11.81
N THR A 134 -36.60 24.32 -11.14
CA THR A 134 -35.66 25.29 -11.72
C THR A 134 -34.31 24.65 -12.05
N LEU A 135 -33.94 24.65 -13.32
CA LEU A 135 -32.68 24.10 -13.83
C LEU A 135 -31.58 25.18 -13.91
N GLY A 136 -30.42 24.88 -13.35
CA GLY A 136 -29.21 25.71 -13.44
C GLY A 136 -28.29 25.32 -14.60
N ASN A 137 -27.19 26.07 -14.75
CA ASN A 137 -26.17 25.77 -15.77
C ASN A 137 -25.42 24.48 -15.45
N ARG A 138 -25.12 23.67 -16.48
CA ARG A 138 -24.21 22.52 -16.42
C ARG A 138 -24.54 21.50 -15.33
N LYS A 139 -25.82 21.32 -15.04
CA LYS A 139 -26.29 20.34 -14.06
C LYS A 139 -26.12 18.91 -14.56
N GLY A 140 -26.03 17.96 -13.63
CA GLY A 140 -25.94 16.52 -13.93
C GLY A 140 -27.12 16.04 -14.75
N VAL A 141 -26.86 15.06 -15.60
CA VAL A 141 -27.87 14.31 -16.35
C VAL A 141 -27.65 12.84 -16.05
N ASN A 142 -28.69 12.16 -15.59
CA ASN A 142 -28.65 10.75 -15.22
C ASN A 142 -29.61 9.95 -16.09
N LEU A 143 -29.24 8.70 -16.40
CA LEU A 143 -29.97 7.82 -17.31
C LEU A 143 -30.27 6.48 -16.62
N PRO A 144 -31.19 6.46 -15.62
CA PRO A 144 -31.43 5.29 -14.78
C PRO A 144 -31.71 4.01 -15.57
N GLY A 145 -30.99 2.95 -15.21
CA GLY A 145 -31.16 1.61 -15.80
C GLY A 145 -30.64 1.45 -17.23
N LEU A 146 -30.02 2.48 -17.81
CA LEU A 146 -29.42 2.41 -19.15
C LEU A 146 -27.91 2.20 -19.06
N VAL A 147 -27.36 1.50 -20.06
CA VAL A 147 -25.91 1.30 -20.20
C VAL A 147 -25.30 2.53 -20.84
N VAL A 148 -24.44 3.22 -20.10
CA VAL A 148 -23.77 4.45 -20.55
C VAL A 148 -22.34 4.12 -20.92
N ASP A 149 -21.90 4.52 -22.10
CA ASP A 149 -20.54 4.30 -22.62
C ASP A 149 -19.71 5.59 -22.51
N LEU A 150 -19.01 5.74 -21.39
CA LEU A 150 -18.09 6.85 -21.13
C LEU A 150 -16.72 6.25 -20.79
N PRO A 151 -15.61 6.95 -21.04
CA PRO A 151 -14.29 6.49 -20.62
C PRO A 151 -14.19 6.40 -19.09
N ALA A 152 -13.35 5.50 -18.57
CA ALA A 152 -13.14 5.35 -17.12
C ALA A 152 -12.60 6.62 -16.42
N LEU A 153 -11.79 7.42 -17.12
CA LEU A 153 -11.24 8.69 -16.66
C LEU A 153 -11.43 9.76 -17.72
N THR A 154 -11.85 10.95 -17.29
CA THR A 154 -11.77 12.16 -18.12
C THR A 154 -10.33 12.65 -18.23
N ASP A 155 -10.04 13.58 -19.15
CA ASP A 155 -8.70 14.16 -19.23
C ASP A 155 -8.33 14.99 -17.99
N LYS A 156 -9.34 15.55 -17.31
CA LYS A 156 -9.17 16.17 -16.00
C LYS A 156 -8.81 15.13 -14.94
N ASP A 157 -9.53 14.01 -14.87
CA ASP A 157 -9.23 12.96 -13.89
C ASP A 157 -7.83 12.38 -14.10
N LYS A 158 -7.39 12.20 -15.36
CA LYS A 158 -6.00 11.78 -15.65
C LYS A 158 -4.98 12.77 -15.08
N ALA A 159 -5.22 14.07 -15.21
CA ALA A 159 -4.35 15.09 -14.65
C ALA A 159 -4.36 15.09 -13.12
N ASP A 160 -5.52 14.88 -12.50
CA ASP A 160 -5.66 14.78 -11.03
C ASP A 160 -4.97 13.52 -10.49
N VAL A 161 -5.14 12.38 -11.15
CA VAL A 161 -4.47 11.12 -10.80
C VAL A 161 -2.95 11.24 -10.98
N GLU A 162 -2.47 11.84 -12.08
CA GLU A 162 -1.03 12.11 -12.26
C GLU A 162 -0.49 13.03 -11.16
N PHE A 163 -1.24 14.07 -10.81
CA PHE A 163 -0.90 14.96 -9.69
C PHE A 163 -0.78 14.18 -8.38
N GLY A 164 -1.75 13.33 -8.04
CA GLY A 164 -1.66 12.59 -6.79
C GLY A 164 -0.59 11.50 -6.80
N ILE A 165 -0.27 10.89 -7.95
CA ILE A 165 0.88 9.96 -8.10
C ILE A 165 2.18 10.70 -7.82
N LYS A 166 2.38 11.87 -8.42
CA LYS A 166 3.55 12.72 -8.16
C LYS A 166 3.68 13.09 -6.68
N HIS A 167 2.56 13.18 -5.97
CA HIS A 167 2.49 13.48 -4.54
C HIS A 167 2.31 12.23 -3.65
N ASP A 168 2.53 11.04 -4.22
CA ASP A 168 2.61 9.74 -3.55
C ASP A 168 1.30 9.23 -2.91
N MET A 169 0.12 9.72 -3.30
CA MET A 169 -1.17 9.41 -2.63
C MET A 169 -1.43 7.93 -2.33
N ASP A 170 -2.16 7.63 -1.25
CA ASP A 170 -2.35 6.25 -0.77
C ASP A 170 -3.47 5.55 -1.55
N PHE A 171 -4.53 6.30 -1.83
CA PHE A 171 -5.74 5.79 -2.47
C PHE A 171 -6.20 6.71 -3.59
N VAL A 172 -6.76 6.11 -4.64
CA VAL A 172 -7.54 6.80 -5.67
C VAL A 172 -8.94 6.21 -5.65
N ALA A 173 -9.94 7.04 -5.33
CA ALA A 173 -11.31 6.68 -5.52
C ALA A 173 -11.76 7.02 -6.95
N VAL A 174 -12.13 5.98 -7.68
CA VAL A 174 -12.54 6.04 -9.07
C VAL A 174 -14.05 6.21 -9.11
N SER A 175 -14.51 7.36 -9.59
CA SER A 175 -15.93 7.72 -9.69
C SER A 175 -16.61 7.04 -10.87
N PHE A 176 -17.91 6.78 -10.75
CA PHE A 176 -18.81 6.20 -11.75
C PHE A 176 -18.33 4.87 -12.36
N VAL A 177 -17.74 4.00 -11.55
CA VAL A 177 -17.26 2.68 -12.00
C VAL A 177 -18.46 1.81 -12.37
N ARG A 178 -18.41 1.23 -13.58
CA ARG A 178 -19.49 0.42 -14.17
C ARG A 178 -19.07 -1.00 -14.51
N SER A 179 -17.78 -1.25 -14.65
CA SER A 179 -17.25 -2.55 -15.06
C SER A 179 -15.84 -2.79 -14.54
N ALA A 180 -15.39 -4.05 -14.57
CA ALA A 180 -14.00 -4.40 -14.29
C ALA A 180 -13.02 -3.70 -15.26
N ALA A 181 -13.44 -3.49 -16.51
CA ALA A 181 -12.64 -2.81 -17.53
C ALA A 181 -12.31 -1.36 -17.15
N ASP A 182 -13.22 -0.67 -16.45
CA ASP A 182 -12.96 0.70 -15.96
C ASP A 182 -11.78 0.70 -14.99
N ILE A 183 -11.76 -0.22 -14.03
CA ILE A 183 -10.68 -0.36 -13.04
C ILE A 183 -9.36 -0.73 -13.72
N HIS A 184 -9.37 -1.69 -14.65
CA HIS A 184 -8.16 -2.06 -15.39
C HIS A 184 -7.58 -0.89 -16.19
N ALA A 185 -8.42 -0.09 -16.84
CA ALA A 185 -7.97 1.10 -17.56
C ALA A 185 -7.29 2.11 -16.63
N VAL A 186 -7.82 2.29 -15.41
CA VAL A 186 -7.18 3.13 -14.39
C VAL A 186 -5.87 2.51 -13.89
N GLN A 187 -5.82 1.20 -13.65
CA GLN A 187 -4.59 0.50 -13.25
C GLN A 187 -3.48 0.66 -14.29
N GLU A 188 -3.79 0.51 -15.57
CA GLU A 188 -2.83 0.72 -16.67
C GLU A 188 -2.33 2.17 -16.70
N PHE A 189 -3.23 3.14 -16.56
CA PHE A 189 -2.87 4.56 -16.50
C PHE A 189 -1.96 4.87 -15.30
N VAL A 190 -2.29 4.35 -14.11
CA VAL A 190 -1.48 4.50 -12.90
C VAL A 190 -0.11 3.90 -13.11
N LYS A 191 -0.01 2.64 -13.56
CA LYS A 191 1.28 1.97 -13.81
C LYS A 191 2.15 2.75 -14.80
N ALA A 192 1.57 3.19 -15.93
CA ALA A 192 2.29 3.98 -16.93
C ALA A 192 2.79 5.32 -16.38
N THR A 193 2.05 5.91 -15.44
CA THR A 193 2.40 7.21 -14.84
C THR A 193 3.40 7.08 -13.69
N MET A 194 3.32 6.00 -12.91
CA MET A 194 4.25 5.71 -11.80
C MET A 194 5.71 5.70 -12.26
N ILE A 195 5.99 5.09 -13.42
CA ILE A 195 7.35 4.98 -14.00
C ILE A 195 8.01 6.36 -14.24
N LYS A 196 7.21 7.42 -14.37
CA LYS A 196 7.73 8.79 -14.56
C LYS A 196 8.28 9.41 -13.27
N TYR A 197 7.82 8.96 -12.10
CA TYR A 197 8.04 9.64 -10.82
C TYR A 197 8.67 8.76 -9.73
N TRP A 198 8.50 7.45 -9.81
CA TRP A 198 8.88 6.51 -8.76
C TRP A 198 9.60 5.28 -9.34
N PRO A 199 10.49 4.63 -8.58
CA PRO A 199 11.12 3.38 -8.98
C PRO A 199 10.09 2.24 -9.08
N ALA A 200 10.45 1.16 -9.77
CA ALA A 200 9.53 0.07 -10.10
C ALA A 200 8.99 -0.71 -8.89
N ASP A 201 9.69 -0.65 -7.76
CA ASP A 201 9.34 -1.29 -6.49
C ASP A 201 8.50 -0.39 -5.56
N HIS A 202 8.28 0.88 -5.94
CA HIS A 202 7.45 1.79 -5.15
C HIS A 202 5.97 1.35 -5.18
N PRO A 203 5.29 1.25 -4.02
CA PRO A 203 3.89 0.84 -3.98
C PRO A 203 2.98 1.78 -4.76
N SER A 204 2.15 1.24 -5.66
CA SER A 204 1.12 2.03 -6.34
C SER A 204 -0.03 2.40 -5.38
N PRO A 205 -0.72 3.54 -5.59
CA PRO A 205 -1.96 3.83 -4.89
C PRO A 205 -2.97 2.71 -5.08
N LYS A 206 -3.77 2.46 -4.03
CA LYS A 206 -4.86 1.49 -4.05
C LYS A 206 -6.10 2.09 -4.72
N LEU A 207 -6.75 1.34 -5.60
CA LEU A 207 -7.91 1.80 -6.34
C LEU A 207 -9.22 1.42 -5.65
N ILE A 208 -10.01 2.43 -5.30
CA ILE A 208 -11.31 2.28 -4.64
C ILE A 208 -12.40 2.53 -5.68
N ALA A 209 -13.16 1.50 -6.04
CA ALA A 209 -14.24 1.63 -7.00
C ALA A 209 -15.48 2.26 -6.35
N LYS A 210 -15.92 3.42 -6.84
CA LYS A 210 -17.16 4.06 -6.38
C LYS A 210 -18.34 3.51 -7.19
N ILE A 211 -19.27 2.87 -6.50
CA ILE A 211 -20.48 2.31 -7.09
C ILE A 211 -21.62 3.32 -6.93
N GLU A 212 -21.99 3.94 -8.05
CA GLU A 212 -22.87 5.12 -8.11
C GLU A 212 -24.07 4.94 -9.05
N ASN A 213 -24.13 3.84 -9.81
CA ASN A 213 -25.20 3.62 -10.78
C ASN A 213 -25.64 2.15 -10.85
N HIS A 214 -26.73 1.93 -11.56
CA HIS A 214 -27.34 0.60 -11.72
C HIS A 214 -26.39 -0.42 -12.38
N GLN A 215 -25.58 0.01 -13.35
CA GLN A 215 -24.63 -0.86 -14.05
C GLN A 215 -23.52 -1.34 -13.13
N GLY A 216 -22.95 -0.45 -12.30
CA GLY A 216 -21.95 -0.80 -11.28
C GLY A 216 -22.50 -1.77 -10.23
N VAL A 217 -23.76 -1.63 -9.83
CA VAL A 217 -24.43 -2.61 -8.95
C VAL A 217 -24.62 -3.95 -9.65
N SER A 218 -25.01 -3.95 -10.93
CA SER A 218 -25.23 -5.17 -11.72
C SER A 218 -23.93 -5.94 -11.97
N ASN A 219 -22.85 -5.23 -12.24
CA ASN A 219 -21.51 -5.76 -12.50
C ASN A 219 -20.64 -5.82 -11.24
N PHE A 220 -21.24 -5.71 -10.05
CA PHE A 220 -20.48 -5.56 -8.81
C PHE A 220 -19.48 -6.68 -8.56
N ASP A 221 -19.82 -7.93 -8.90
CA ASP A 221 -18.93 -9.07 -8.70
C ASP A 221 -17.62 -8.95 -9.49
N GLU A 222 -17.68 -8.58 -10.77
CA GLU A 222 -16.46 -8.43 -11.58
C GLU A 222 -15.64 -7.20 -11.18
N ILE A 223 -16.29 -6.13 -10.72
CA ILE A 223 -15.60 -4.93 -10.21
C ILE A 223 -14.85 -5.28 -8.91
N LEU A 224 -15.51 -6.00 -8.01
CA LEU A 224 -14.97 -6.46 -6.74
C LEU A 224 -13.73 -7.34 -6.93
N ASP A 225 -13.71 -8.18 -7.97
CA ASP A 225 -12.59 -9.08 -8.26
C ASP A 225 -11.29 -8.34 -8.66
N VAL A 226 -11.39 -7.10 -9.14
CA VAL A 226 -10.24 -6.35 -9.70
C VAL A 226 -9.88 -5.08 -8.94
N ALA A 227 -10.78 -4.58 -8.09
CA ALA A 227 -10.56 -3.37 -7.30
C ALA A 227 -9.85 -3.65 -5.97
N ASP A 228 -9.04 -2.70 -5.50
CA ASP A 228 -8.43 -2.73 -4.16
C ASP A 228 -9.38 -2.21 -3.07
N GLY A 229 -10.61 -1.82 -3.43
CA GLY A 229 -11.63 -1.36 -2.49
C GLY A 229 -12.92 -1.00 -3.17
N ILE A 230 -13.99 -0.88 -2.40
CA ILE A 230 -15.30 -0.43 -2.85
C ILE A 230 -15.67 0.86 -2.10
N MET A 231 -16.45 1.74 -2.70
CA MET A 231 -17.10 2.85 -2.02
C MET A 231 -18.56 2.84 -2.43
N VAL A 232 -19.48 2.82 -1.46
CA VAL A 232 -20.92 2.84 -1.74
C VAL A 232 -21.39 4.28 -1.59
N ALA A 233 -21.44 5.00 -2.71
CA ALA A 233 -21.88 6.38 -2.76
C ALA A 233 -23.42 6.44 -2.80
N ARG A 234 -24.04 6.37 -1.62
CA ARG A 234 -25.51 6.32 -1.47
C ARG A 234 -26.24 7.51 -2.09
N GLY A 235 -25.61 8.68 -2.08
CA GLY A 235 -26.18 9.91 -2.67
C GLY A 235 -26.41 9.73 -4.16
N ASP A 236 -25.34 9.50 -4.91
CA ASP A 236 -25.39 9.31 -6.37
C ASP A 236 -26.15 8.04 -6.75
N LEU A 237 -25.95 6.95 -6.01
CA LEU A 237 -26.69 5.70 -6.23
C LEU A 237 -28.20 5.90 -6.07
N GLY A 238 -28.64 6.68 -5.10
CA GLY A 238 -30.06 6.99 -4.89
C GLY A 238 -30.71 7.84 -5.98
N VAL A 239 -29.92 8.42 -6.90
CA VAL A 239 -30.41 9.08 -8.11
C VAL A 239 -30.70 8.04 -9.21
N GLU A 240 -29.86 7.01 -9.30
CA GLU A 240 -29.87 6.02 -10.40
C GLU A 240 -30.73 4.78 -10.12
N ILE A 241 -30.97 4.44 -8.84
CA ILE A 241 -31.83 3.32 -8.44
C ILE A 241 -32.91 3.76 -7.47
N PRO A 242 -34.05 3.03 -7.37
CA PRO A 242 -35.09 3.36 -6.41
C PRO A 242 -34.53 3.47 -4.98
N LEU A 243 -34.87 4.56 -4.28
CA LEU A 243 -34.37 4.83 -2.93
C LEU A 243 -34.61 3.66 -1.95
N ALA A 244 -35.71 2.92 -2.12
CA ALA A 244 -36.04 1.74 -1.33
C ALA A 244 -35.06 0.56 -1.55
N GLU A 245 -34.38 0.50 -2.69
CA GLU A 245 -33.42 -0.54 -3.04
C GLU A 245 -31.99 -0.21 -2.61
N VAL A 246 -31.65 1.08 -2.45
CA VAL A 246 -30.30 1.54 -2.05
C VAL A 246 -29.78 0.82 -0.81
N PHE A 247 -30.63 0.65 0.21
CA PHE A 247 -30.23 -0.07 1.43
C PHE A 247 -29.93 -1.55 1.18
N THR A 248 -30.72 -2.20 0.32
CA THR A 248 -30.52 -3.60 -0.07
C THR A 248 -29.22 -3.76 -0.86
N CYS A 249 -28.98 -2.89 -1.84
CA CYS A 249 -27.75 -2.87 -2.64
C CYS A 249 -26.52 -2.62 -1.74
N GLN A 250 -26.59 -1.65 -0.83
CA GLN A 250 -25.53 -1.39 0.15
C GLN A 250 -25.19 -2.64 0.97
N LYS A 251 -26.21 -3.32 1.51
CA LYS A 251 -26.00 -4.55 2.31
C LYS A 251 -25.40 -5.68 1.50
N MET A 252 -25.85 -5.86 0.27
CA MET A 252 -25.31 -6.85 -0.66
C MET A 252 -23.82 -6.59 -0.96
N MET A 253 -23.47 -5.35 -1.33
CA MET A 253 -22.10 -4.98 -1.67
C MET A 253 -21.14 -5.14 -0.49
N VAL A 254 -21.55 -4.68 0.70
CA VAL A 254 -20.75 -4.82 1.92
C VAL A 254 -20.55 -6.29 2.31
N SER A 255 -21.61 -7.11 2.25
CA SER A 255 -21.52 -8.55 2.55
C SER A 255 -20.50 -9.26 1.67
N LYS A 256 -20.56 -9.03 0.36
CA LYS A 256 -19.66 -9.62 -0.62
C LYS A 256 -18.22 -9.15 -0.45
N ALA A 257 -18.01 -7.86 -0.21
CA ALA A 257 -16.70 -7.30 0.11
C ALA A 257 -16.08 -7.98 1.34
N ASN A 258 -16.86 -8.14 2.41
CA ASN A 258 -16.44 -8.83 3.63
C ASN A 258 -16.06 -10.30 3.40
N ALA A 259 -16.82 -10.99 2.55
CA ALA A 259 -16.55 -12.38 2.20
C ALA A 259 -15.20 -12.55 1.48
N VAL A 260 -14.91 -11.72 0.46
CA VAL A 260 -13.61 -11.74 -0.24
C VAL A 260 -12.47 -11.47 0.72
N ALA A 261 -12.59 -10.40 1.51
CA ALA A 261 -11.56 -10.00 2.45
C ALA A 261 -11.24 -11.15 3.44
N ALA A 262 -12.25 -11.84 3.94
CA ALA A 262 -12.04 -12.96 4.85
C ALA A 262 -11.31 -14.15 4.21
N VAL A 263 -11.62 -14.48 2.95
CA VAL A 263 -10.91 -15.55 2.23
C VAL A 263 -9.46 -15.16 1.96
N ASN A 264 -9.21 -13.91 1.55
CA ASN A 264 -7.86 -13.42 1.29
C ASN A 264 -7.01 -13.41 2.57
N VAL A 265 -7.55 -12.87 3.67
CA VAL A 265 -6.88 -12.84 4.98
C VAL A 265 -6.62 -14.27 5.48
N ALA A 266 -7.57 -15.19 5.29
CA ALA A 266 -7.38 -16.58 5.67
C ALA A 266 -6.23 -17.24 4.90
N TYR A 267 -6.08 -16.92 3.62
CA TYR A 267 -4.97 -17.41 2.81
C TYR A 267 -3.64 -16.80 3.24
N GLU A 268 -3.54 -15.47 3.31
CA GLU A 268 -2.30 -14.75 3.62
C GLU A 268 -1.72 -15.14 4.98
N LEU A 269 -2.58 -15.23 5.98
CA LEU A 269 -2.16 -15.53 7.34
C LEU A 269 -2.09 -17.05 7.63
N LYS A 270 -2.41 -17.91 6.65
CA LYS A 270 -2.46 -19.38 6.78
C LYS A 270 -3.42 -19.87 7.87
N ALA A 271 -4.67 -19.42 7.79
CA ALA A 271 -5.71 -19.82 8.71
C ALA A 271 -6.00 -21.31 8.65
N LYS A 272 -6.59 -21.82 9.71
CA LYS A 272 -7.12 -23.19 9.78
C LYS A 272 -8.62 -23.26 9.55
N LEU A 273 -9.35 -22.17 9.78
CA LEU A 273 -10.81 -22.14 9.69
C LEU A 273 -11.32 -20.72 9.44
N ILE A 274 -12.38 -20.58 8.65
CA ILE A 274 -13.21 -19.37 8.59
C ILE A 274 -14.51 -19.66 9.34
N VAL A 275 -14.96 -18.77 10.21
CA VAL A 275 -16.27 -18.88 10.89
C VAL A 275 -17.20 -17.80 10.37
N ALA A 276 -18.34 -18.20 9.80
CA ALA A 276 -19.35 -17.30 9.23
C ALA A 276 -20.60 -17.28 10.10
N LEU A 277 -20.91 -16.15 10.74
CA LEU A 277 -22.14 -15.99 11.53
C LEU A 277 -23.26 -15.49 10.62
N THR A 278 -24.31 -16.29 10.43
CA THR A 278 -25.36 -15.99 9.44
C THR A 278 -26.77 -16.31 9.91
N LYS A 279 -27.73 -15.42 9.64
CA LYS A 279 -29.15 -15.67 9.95
C LYS A 279 -29.88 -16.39 8.82
N ASP A 280 -29.60 -15.99 7.59
CA ASP A 280 -30.29 -16.39 6.35
C ASP A 280 -29.38 -17.20 5.39
N GLY A 281 -28.11 -17.38 5.74
CA GLY A 281 -27.13 -18.11 4.97
C GLY A 281 -26.45 -17.30 3.88
N THR A 282 -26.78 -16.02 3.69
CA THR A 282 -26.23 -15.21 2.58
C THR A 282 -24.71 -15.07 2.71
N LEU A 283 -24.22 -14.63 3.87
CA LEU A 283 -22.79 -14.45 4.11
C LEU A 283 -21.97 -15.74 4.00
N ALA A 284 -22.48 -16.87 4.53
CA ALA A 284 -21.79 -18.16 4.40
C ALA A 284 -21.69 -18.61 2.93
N ARG A 285 -22.71 -18.33 2.12
CA ARG A 285 -22.68 -18.58 0.67
C ARG A 285 -21.73 -17.64 -0.05
N ASP A 286 -21.69 -16.36 0.31
CA ASP A 286 -20.76 -15.39 -0.25
C ASP A 286 -19.30 -15.82 0.02
N VAL A 287 -18.97 -16.24 1.25
CA VAL A 287 -17.63 -16.77 1.59
C VAL A 287 -17.33 -18.04 0.79
N ALA A 288 -18.27 -18.99 0.73
CA ALA A 288 -18.08 -20.24 -0.02
C ALA A 288 -17.90 -20.02 -1.54
N LYS A 289 -18.50 -18.96 -2.11
CA LYS A 289 -18.36 -18.59 -3.54
C LYS A 289 -16.89 -18.41 -3.94
N TYR A 290 -16.08 -17.85 -3.05
CA TYR A 290 -14.65 -17.59 -3.27
C TYR A 290 -13.76 -18.82 -3.02
N LYS A 291 -14.36 -19.99 -2.75
CA LYS A 291 -13.68 -21.30 -2.66
C LYS A 291 -12.42 -21.27 -1.78
N PRO A 292 -12.54 -20.88 -0.50
CA PRO A 292 -11.40 -20.88 0.41
C PRO A 292 -10.73 -22.25 0.47
N SER A 293 -9.40 -22.26 0.62
CA SER A 293 -8.61 -23.49 0.83
C SER A 293 -8.79 -24.07 2.24
N VAL A 294 -9.38 -23.29 3.15
CA VAL A 294 -9.64 -23.65 4.54
C VAL A 294 -11.14 -23.95 4.73
N PRO A 295 -11.52 -24.85 5.66
CA PRO A 295 -12.92 -25.09 5.97
C PRO A 295 -13.64 -23.82 6.41
N VAL A 296 -14.93 -23.72 6.10
CA VAL A 296 -15.80 -22.63 6.54
C VAL A 296 -16.85 -23.19 7.48
N MET A 297 -16.79 -22.82 8.75
CA MET A 297 -17.77 -23.19 9.75
C MET A 297 -18.90 -22.16 9.80
N SER A 298 -20.11 -22.56 9.44
CA SER A 298 -21.26 -21.64 9.49
C SER A 298 -22.04 -21.80 10.80
N TYR A 299 -22.41 -20.67 11.41
CA TYR A 299 -23.30 -20.62 12.58
C TYR A 299 -24.58 -19.88 12.24
N THR A 300 -25.71 -20.56 12.43
CA THR A 300 -27.03 -19.98 12.17
C THR A 300 -28.05 -20.37 13.24
N PRO A 301 -28.92 -19.43 13.68
CA PRO A 301 -30.00 -19.75 14.61
C PRO A 301 -31.13 -20.57 13.94
N SER A 302 -31.15 -20.65 12.60
CA SER A 302 -32.19 -21.35 11.85
C SER A 302 -31.72 -22.75 11.44
N ARG A 303 -32.34 -23.79 12.02
CA ARG A 303 -32.07 -25.18 11.60
C ARG A 303 -32.34 -25.42 10.11
N LYS A 304 -33.28 -24.67 9.51
CA LYS A 304 -33.57 -24.75 8.08
C LYS A 304 -32.41 -24.20 7.25
N VAL A 305 -31.87 -23.04 7.63
CA VAL A 305 -30.71 -22.43 6.97
C VAL A 305 -29.48 -23.33 7.11
N GLY A 306 -29.23 -23.90 8.29
CA GLY A 306 -28.12 -24.83 8.48
C GLY A 306 -28.21 -26.04 7.56
N ARG A 307 -29.39 -26.63 7.36
CA ARG A 307 -29.58 -27.71 6.37
C ARG A 307 -29.42 -27.25 4.92
N GLN A 308 -29.78 -26.01 4.59
CA GLN A 308 -29.62 -25.46 3.25
C GLN A 308 -28.14 -25.25 2.89
N LEU A 309 -27.30 -24.92 3.88
CA LEU A 309 -25.88 -24.67 3.69
C LEU A 309 -25.05 -25.94 3.41
N GLN A 310 -25.54 -27.12 3.83
CA GLN A 310 -24.87 -28.42 3.59
C GLN A 310 -24.62 -28.77 2.11
N LEU A 311 -25.35 -28.12 1.19
CA LEU A 311 -25.16 -28.32 -0.26
C LEU A 311 -23.99 -27.52 -0.83
N HIS A 312 -23.43 -26.58 -0.07
CA HIS A 312 -22.33 -25.73 -0.52
C HIS A 312 -20.97 -26.37 -0.18
N ARG A 313 -20.14 -26.49 -1.21
CA ARG A 313 -18.76 -27.00 -1.09
C ARG A 313 -17.98 -26.18 -0.05
N ALA A 314 -17.22 -26.88 0.80
CA ALA A 314 -16.38 -26.32 1.87
C ALA A 314 -17.10 -25.75 3.11
N LEU A 315 -18.44 -25.81 3.18
CA LEU A 315 -19.16 -25.49 4.42
C LEU A 315 -19.26 -26.70 5.35
N GLU A 316 -18.75 -26.55 6.56
CA GLU A 316 -19.05 -27.44 7.70
C GLU A 316 -20.07 -26.73 8.59
N ASP A 317 -21.25 -27.30 8.79
CA ASP A 317 -22.33 -26.63 9.50
C ASP A 317 -22.43 -27.10 10.95
N ALA A 318 -22.37 -26.15 11.90
CA ALA A 318 -22.77 -26.40 13.28
C ALA A 318 -24.13 -25.76 13.55
N VAL A 319 -25.16 -26.59 13.60
CA VAL A 319 -26.51 -26.17 14.00
C VAL A 319 -26.55 -25.98 15.53
N LYS A 320 -26.07 -24.83 16.03
CA LYS A 320 -26.21 -24.46 17.45
C LYS A 320 -27.39 -23.51 17.67
N MET A 321 -28.25 -23.88 18.62
CA MET A 321 -29.45 -23.12 18.97
C MET A 321 -29.09 -21.89 19.81
N GLY A 322 -28.94 -20.77 19.11
CA GLY A 322 -28.99 -19.45 19.73
C GLY A 322 -27.61 -18.80 19.84
N TRP A 323 -27.57 -17.56 19.36
CA TRP A 323 -26.55 -16.60 19.76
C TRP A 323 -27.25 -15.32 20.21
N THR A 324 -26.78 -14.72 21.30
CA THR A 324 -27.39 -13.51 21.88
C THR A 324 -26.41 -12.35 21.90
N LYS A 325 -26.91 -11.13 21.68
CA LYS A 325 -26.12 -9.90 21.69
C LYS A 325 -26.23 -9.22 23.05
N LYS A 326 -25.10 -8.97 23.71
CA LYS A 326 -25.01 -8.17 24.96
C LYS A 326 -23.95 -7.08 24.77
N GLY A 327 -24.39 -5.88 24.38
CA GLY A 327 -23.47 -4.81 23.94
C GLY A 327 -22.79 -5.15 22.61
N ASP A 328 -21.46 -5.08 22.54
CA ASP A 328 -20.66 -5.44 21.35
C ASP A 328 -20.29 -6.94 21.27
N LYS A 329 -20.80 -7.73 22.22
CA LYS A 329 -20.52 -9.17 22.34
C LYS A 329 -21.67 -9.99 21.77
N VAL A 330 -21.37 -11.01 20.97
CA VAL A 330 -22.31 -12.11 20.66
C VAL A 330 -21.85 -13.36 21.38
N VAL A 331 -22.76 -14.03 22.08
CA VAL A 331 -22.48 -15.28 22.81
C VAL A 331 -23.12 -16.42 22.03
N VAL A 332 -22.34 -17.40 21.58
CA VAL A 332 -22.86 -18.64 20.97
C VAL A 332 -23.21 -19.61 22.10
N LEU A 333 -24.50 -19.96 22.23
CA LEU A 333 -24.98 -20.86 23.29
C LEU A 333 -24.80 -22.32 22.82
N SER A 334 -24.04 -23.12 23.57
CA SER A 334 -24.03 -24.57 23.43
C SER A 334 -25.15 -25.17 24.28
N ASN A 335 -25.97 -26.04 23.69
CA ASN A 335 -27.10 -26.67 24.35
C ASN A 335 -26.80 -28.05 24.97
N ASP A 336 -25.51 -28.42 25.10
CA ASP A 336 -25.13 -29.74 25.63
C ASP A 336 -24.52 -29.61 27.04
N ASP A 337 -24.98 -30.49 27.92
CA ASP A 337 -24.82 -30.52 29.38
C ASP A 337 -23.37 -30.51 29.94
N GLU A 338 -23.24 -29.94 31.15
CA GLU A 338 -22.24 -30.16 32.22
C GLU A 338 -20.71 -30.05 31.98
N ALA A 339 -20.22 -29.74 30.78
CA ALA A 339 -18.81 -29.35 30.61
C ALA A 339 -18.70 -27.85 30.29
N ALA A 340 -18.26 -27.08 31.29
CA ALA A 340 -17.89 -25.65 31.27
C ALA A 340 -18.26 -24.86 29.99
N PRO A 341 -19.17 -23.85 30.07
CA PRO A 341 -19.56 -23.07 28.91
C PRO A 341 -18.33 -22.43 28.28
N GLN A 342 -17.93 -22.93 27.11
CA GLN A 342 -16.93 -22.26 26.28
C GLN A 342 -17.58 -20.96 25.78
N GLN A 343 -17.31 -19.88 26.49
CA GLN A 343 -17.82 -18.55 26.18
C GLN A 343 -17.17 -18.04 24.90
N PHE A 344 -17.76 -18.35 23.75
CA PHE A 344 -17.41 -17.68 22.51
C PHE A 344 -18.12 -16.34 22.46
N ILE A 345 -17.35 -15.28 22.73
CA ILE A 345 -17.70 -13.88 22.57
C ILE A 345 -17.47 -13.52 21.09
N MET A 346 -18.31 -12.68 20.46
CA MET A 346 -17.98 -11.59 19.51
C MET A 346 -19.07 -11.35 18.43
N ARG A 347 -19.48 -10.08 18.23
CA ARG A 347 -20.40 -9.66 17.15
C ARG A 347 -19.63 -9.50 15.83
N ILE A 348 -19.67 -10.49 14.94
CA ILE A 348 -18.80 -10.46 13.75
C ILE A 348 -19.50 -11.01 12.51
N GLU A 349 -19.28 -10.40 11.35
CA GLU A 349 -19.74 -10.92 10.07
C GLU A 349 -18.85 -12.11 9.62
N THR A 350 -17.51 -12.01 9.60
CA THR A 350 -16.62 -13.17 9.33
C THR A 350 -15.38 -13.23 10.25
N ILE A 351 -15.07 -14.41 10.79
CA ILE A 351 -13.91 -14.68 11.68
C ILE A 351 -12.95 -15.64 11.00
N VAL A 352 -11.65 -15.48 11.25
CA VAL A 352 -10.60 -16.39 10.76
C VAL A 352 -9.80 -16.93 11.96
N GLN A 353 -9.64 -18.24 12.09
CA GLN A 353 -8.94 -18.90 13.20
C GLN A 353 -7.60 -19.49 12.74
N PHE A 354 -6.52 -19.24 13.51
CA PHE A 354 -5.15 -19.64 13.13
C PHE A 354 -4.57 -20.77 13.99
N GLN A 355 -4.81 -20.74 15.30
CA GLN A 355 -4.42 -21.77 16.28
C GLN A 355 -5.47 -21.88 17.39
N GLU A 356 -5.38 -22.87 18.29
CA GLU A 356 -6.31 -23.01 19.43
C GLU A 356 -6.37 -21.70 20.23
N GLY A 357 -7.51 -20.99 20.13
CA GLY A 357 -7.77 -19.76 20.90
C GLY A 357 -7.38 -18.42 20.24
N VAL A 358 -6.76 -18.39 19.05
CA VAL A 358 -6.43 -17.12 18.36
C VAL A 358 -7.39 -16.88 17.18
N TYR A 359 -8.24 -15.87 17.36
CA TYR A 359 -9.27 -15.45 16.40
C TYR A 359 -8.92 -14.07 15.84
N PHE A 360 -9.03 -13.93 14.53
CA PHE A 360 -8.92 -12.66 13.85
C PHE A 360 -10.30 -12.28 13.36
N GLU A 361 -10.69 -11.07 13.69
CA GLU A 361 -11.94 -10.48 13.24
C GLU A 361 -11.69 -9.72 11.93
N VAL A 362 -12.43 -10.08 10.88
CA VAL A 362 -12.51 -9.24 9.68
C VAL A 362 -13.62 -8.24 9.91
N HIS A 363 -13.26 -7.16 10.60
CA HIS A 363 -14.04 -5.93 10.52
C HIS A 363 -13.77 -5.32 9.15
N THR A 364 -14.80 -5.04 8.37
CA THR A 364 -14.82 -3.73 7.70
C THR A 364 -14.85 -2.69 8.80
N LEU A 365 -13.68 -2.32 9.29
CA LEU A 365 -13.56 -1.17 10.15
C LEU A 365 -13.78 0.00 9.23
N ILE A 366 -15.01 0.51 9.23
CA ILE A 366 -15.35 1.83 8.68
C ILE A 366 -14.49 2.79 9.52
N PRO A 367 -13.37 3.35 9.02
CA PRO A 367 -12.92 4.58 9.62
C PRO A 367 -14.09 5.52 9.34
N ARG A 368 -14.81 5.96 10.37
CA ARG A 368 -15.74 7.08 10.22
C ARG A 368 -14.90 8.31 9.86
N MET A 369 -14.54 8.44 8.59
CA MET A 369 -14.24 9.73 8.01
C MET A 369 -15.60 10.38 7.73
N TYR A 370 -15.98 11.31 8.60
CA TYR A 370 -17.01 12.28 8.26
C TYR A 370 -16.44 13.20 7.18
N ALA A 371 -16.58 12.79 5.93
CA ALA A 371 -16.66 13.71 4.80
C ALA A 371 -18.11 13.64 4.31
N ASN A 372 -18.78 14.79 4.30
CA ASN A 372 -20.20 14.96 3.96
C ASN A 372 -20.70 13.92 2.90
N ASN A 373 -21.55 12.98 3.33
CA ASN A 373 -22.38 12.08 2.51
C ASN A 373 -21.77 10.86 1.77
N PHE A 374 -20.55 10.39 2.06
CA PHE A 374 -19.98 9.20 1.39
C PHE A 374 -19.55 8.07 2.35
N ASP A 375 -19.90 6.81 2.05
CA ASP A 375 -19.44 5.60 2.78
C ASP A 375 -18.30 4.92 1.99
N LEU A 376 -17.09 4.90 2.57
CA LEU A 376 -15.82 4.49 1.93
C LEU A 376 -15.34 3.11 2.45
N PHE A 377 -15.00 2.15 1.58
CA PHE A 377 -14.54 0.78 1.95
C PHE A 377 -13.23 0.37 1.24
N PRO A 378 -12.06 0.83 1.70
CA PRO A 378 -10.79 0.33 1.19
C PRO A 378 -10.55 -1.14 1.62
N PHE A 379 -10.11 -2.02 0.69
CA PHE A 379 -9.52 -3.31 1.06
C PHE A 379 -8.07 -3.07 1.50
N GLN A 380 -7.96 -2.54 2.70
CA GLN A 380 -6.75 -2.72 3.49
C GLN A 380 -7.20 -2.96 4.92
N VAL A 381 -6.79 -4.11 5.46
CA VAL A 381 -6.99 -4.51 6.86
C VAL A 381 -6.36 -3.42 7.73
N SER A 382 -7.16 -2.43 8.10
CA SER A 382 -6.72 -1.29 8.93
C SER A 382 -6.74 -1.66 10.42
N TYR A 383 -7.30 -2.84 10.75
CA TYR A 383 -7.33 -3.36 12.10
C TYR A 383 -7.61 -4.87 12.07
N VAL A 384 -6.60 -5.63 12.47
CA VAL A 384 -6.83 -6.91 13.14
C VAL A 384 -7.04 -6.57 14.61
N GLY A 385 -8.28 -6.61 15.07
CA GLY A 385 -8.56 -6.58 16.49
C GLY A 385 -8.20 -7.91 17.11
N CYS A 386 -7.09 -7.99 17.83
CA CYS A 386 -6.82 -9.11 18.72
C CYS A 386 -7.58 -8.91 20.03
N HIS A 387 -8.72 -9.58 20.18
CA HIS A 387 -9.37 -9.68 21.49
C HIS A 387 -8.96 -11.00 22.15
N ALA A 388 -7.82 -11.00 22.81
CA ALA A 388 -7.62 -11.90 23.94
C ALA A 388 -8.40 -11.31 25.12
N VAL A 389 -9.44 -12.00 25.59
CA VAL A 389 -10.15 -11.63 26.83
C VAL A 389 -9.77 -12.64 27.91
N PRO A 390 -8.83 -12.32 28.81
CA PRO A 390 -8.72 -12.99 30.10
C PRO A 390 -9.63 -12.30 31.11
N SER A 391 -10.22 -13.10 32.00
CA SER A 391 -11.23 -12.72 33.01
C SER A 391 -10.76 -11.77 34.12
N ASP A 392 -9.49 -11.36 34.13
CA ASP A 392 -8.79 -10.77 35.28
C ASP A 392 -7.89 -9.57 34.94
N GLY A 393 -7.84 -9.12 33.67
CA GLY A 393 -7.29 -7.81 33.31
C GLY A 393 -5.80 -7.58 33.62
N LYS A 394 -5.01 -8.64 33.84
CA LYS A 394 -3.55 -8.58 33.98
C LYS A 394 -2.89 -9.64 33.12
N PHE A 395 -2.02 -9.22 32.20
CA PHE A 395 -1.11 -10.13 31.52
C PHE A 395 0.01 -10.55 32.49
N ASP A 396 -0.27 -11.50 33.38
CA ASP A 396 0.76 -12.11 34.23
C ASP A 396 1.16 -13.49 33.70
N ARG A 397 1.59 -13.52 32.44
CA ARG A 397 2.49 -14.56 31.92
C ARG A 397 3.58 -13.84 31.14
N GLY A 398 4.71 -13.62 31.83
CA GLY A 398 5.81 -12.77 31.42
C GLY A 398 6.30 -13.07 30.00
N CYS A 399 6.36 -12.03 29.19
CA CYS A 399 7.14 -12.07 27.97
C CYS A 399 8.60 -11.83 28.35
N THR A 400 9.52 -12.67 27.90
CA THR A 400 10.95 -12.34 28.06
C THR A 400 11.30 -11.15 27.16
N VAL A 401 12.34 -10.40 27.52
CA VAL A 401 12.91 -9.30 26.68
C VAL A 401 13.22 -9.75 25.24
N ALA A 402 13.43 -11.06 25.04
CA ALA A 402 13.69 -11.68 23.74
C ALA A 402 12.66 -11.32 22.65
N ALA A 403 11.38 -11.12 22.99
CA ALA A 403 10.39 -10.78 21.98
C ALA A 403 10.61 -9.40 21.36
N LEU A 404 11.01 -8.42 22.18
CA LEU A 404 11.35 -7.10 21.68
C LEU A 404 12.71 -7.13 20.98
N ASP A 405 13.67 -7.87 21.55
CA ASP A 405 15.00 -8.00 20.98
C ASP A 405 14.96 -8.60 19.56
N ASP A 406 14.30 -9.74 19.38
CA ASP A 406 14.23 -10.43 18.10
C ASP A 406 13.45 -9.61 17.06
N ALA A 407 12.34 -8.99 17.47
CA ALA A 407 11.56 -8.13 16.60
C ALA A 407 12.34 -6.89 16.15
N ALA A 408 13.12 -6.30 17.06
CA ALA A 408 13.91 -5.11 16.79
C ALA A 408 15.13 -5.44 15.91
N LYS A 409 15.84 -6.54 16.19
CA LYS A 409 16.94 -7.04 15.36
C LYS A 409 16.51 -7.45 13.96
N ALA A 410 15.26 -7.90 13.78
CA ALA A 410 14.69 -8.24 12.48
C ALA A 410 14.01 -7.06 11.77
N GLY A 411 14.03 -5.86 12.37
CA GLY A 411 13.49 -4.65 11.75
C GLY A 411 11.95 -4.59 11.73
N HIS A 412 11.27 -5.38 12.55
CA HIS A 412 9.81 -5.45 12.60
C HIS A 412 9.20 -4.28 13.37
N VAL A 413 9.28 -3.08 12.79
CA VAL A 413 8.83 -1.79 13.33
C VAL A 413 7.46 -1.86 14.02
N ALA A 414 6.48 -2.53 13.42
CA ALA A 414 5.14 -2.65 14.00
C ALA A 414 5.11 -3.49 15.29
N ILE A 415 5.88 -4.59 15.33
CA ILE A 415 5.98 -5.47 16.49
C ILE A 415 6.77 -4.77 17.61
N VAL A 416 7.87 -4.11 17.27
CA VAL A 416 8.66 -3.31 18.22
C VAL A 416 7.78 -2.24 18.86
N ARG A 417 6.98 -1.50 18.06
CA ARG A 417 6.08 -0.46 18.56
C ARG A 417 5.05 -1.03 19.52
N PHE A 418 4.43 -2.16 19.13
CA PHE A 418 3.45 -2.84 19.95
C PHE A 418 4.05 -3.26 21.29
N LEU A 419 5.24 -3.86 21.28
CA LEU A 419 5.91 -4.32 22.48
C LEU A 419 6.35 -3.17 23.38
N LEU A 420 6.91 -2.09 22.85
CA LEU A 420 7.32 -0.91 23.63
C LEU A 420 6.14 -0.22 24.34
N VAL A 421 4.93 -0.26 23.77
CA VAL A 421 3.74 0.40 24.33
C VAL A 421 2.99 -0.51 25.30
N ASN A 422 2.93 -1.81 25.02
CA ASN A 422 2.02 -2.74 25.72
C ASN A 422 2.73 -3.68 26.69
N ARG A 423 4.06 -3.63 26.76
CA ARG A 423 4.87 -4.47 27.66
C ARG A 423 5.74 -3.61 28.56
N THR A 424 5.95 -4.07 29.79
CA THR A 424 6.75 -3.36 30.80
C THR A 424 8.16 -3.93 30.93
N GLU A 425 8.39 -5.12 30.37
CA GLU A 425 9.65 -5.86 30.49
C GLU A 425 10.81 -5.20 29.72
N GLY A 426 10.52 -4.34 28.73
CA GLY A 426 11.52 -3.61 27.96
C GLY A 426 12.37 -4.51 27.04
N GLY A 427 13.49 -3.96 26.56
CA GLY A 427 14.48 -4.67 25.75
C GLY A 427 15.75 -4.93 26.55
N SER A 428 16.63 -5.77 26.02
CA SER A 428 17.96 -5.92 26.62
C SER A 428 18.78 -4.62 26.53
N ALA A 429 19.74 -4.46 27.44
CA ALA A 429 20.54 -3.24 27.55
C ALA A 429 21.33 -2.88 26.29
N TYR A 430 21.71 -3.89 25.48
CA TYR A 430 22.49 -3.73 24.26
C TYR A 430 21.63 -3.76 22.98
N LEU A 431 20.30 -3.78 23.14
CA LEU A 431 19.40 -3.88 21.99
C LEU A 431 19.61 -2.75 20.96
N PRO A 432 19.77 -1.47 21.33
CA PRO A 432 20.06 -0.41 20.36
C PRO A 432 21.32 -0.69 19.54
N ASP A 433 22.38 -1.22 20.16
CA ASP A 433 23.64 -1.54 19.48
C ASP A 433 23.45 -2.69 18.48
N ASP A 434 22.65 -3.70 18.86
CA ASP A 434 22.32 -4.83 17.98
C ASP A 434 21.42 -4.39 16.80
N VAL A 435 20.52 -3.44 17.02
CA VAL A 435 19.68 -2.84 15.96
C VAL A 435 20.51 -1.99 15.00
N ALA A 436 21.48 -1.24 15.52
CA ALA A 436 22.45 -0.50 14.71
C ALA A 436 23.30 -1.45 13.85
N ALA A 437 23.74 -2.58 14.43
CA ALA A 437 24.45 -3.63 13.70
C ALA A 437 23.60 -4.28 12.60
N ALA A 438 22.29 -4.39 12.80
CA ALA A 438 21.34 -4.98 11.85
C ALA A 438 20.84 -4.00 10.77
N GLY A 439 21.16 -2.69 10.89
CA GLY A 439 20.85 -1.71 9.85
C GLY A 439 19.45 -1.08 9.94
N HIS A 440 18.76 -1.19 11.08
CA HIS A 440 17.36 -0.76 11.19
C HIS A 440 17.20 0.63 11.82
N LEU A 441 17.50 1.69 11.07
CA LEU A 441 17.43 3.10 11.51
C LEU A 441 16.09 3.49 12.17
N GLY A 442 14.97 3.10 11.55
CA GLY A 442 13.63 3.40 12.08
C GLY A 442 13.34 2.73 13.42
N VAL A 443 13.86 1.51 13.64
CA VAL A 443 13.74 0.83 14.92
C VAL A 443 14.65 1.48 15.96
N LEU A 444 15.87 1.89 15.57
CA LEU A 444 16.81 2.54 16.47
C LEU A 444 16.23 3.84 17.07
N HIS A 445 15.60 4.67 16.23
CA HIS A 445 14.88 5.86 16.70
C HIS A 445 13.78 5.52 17.71
N MET A 446 13.02 4.45 17.48
CA MET A 446 11.97 4.03 18.42
C MET A 446 12.53 3.57 19.76
N LEU A 447 13.68 2.90 19.77
CA LEU A 447 14.35 2.50 21.00
C LEU A 447 14.87 3.73 21.75
N HIS A 448 15.42 4.72 21.03
CA HIS A 448 15.83 6.01 21.59
C HIS A 448 14.67 6.79 22.22
N ASP A 449 13.52 6.84 21.54
CA ASP A 449 12.30 7.48 22.05
C ASP A 449 11.78 6.76 23.32
N ALA A 450 11.95 5.44 23.40
CA ALA A 450 11.65 4.64 24.59
C ALA A 450 12.68 4.77 25.72
N GLY A 451 13.69 5.64 25.58
CA GLY A 451 14.69 5.89 26.61
C GLY A 451 15.87 4.91 26.62
N MET A 452 15.92 3.94 25.71
CA MET A 452 17.08 3.07 25.53
C MET A 452 18.12 3.82 24.70
N ARG A 453 19.37 3.89 25.16
CA ARG A 453 20.44 4.64 24.50
C ARG A 453 21.46 3.67 23.89
N CYS A 454 22.06 4.08 22.78
CA CYS A 454 23.22 3.39 22.22
C CYS A 454 24.42 3.48 23.17
N THR A 455 25.34 2.55 22.98
CA THR A 455 26.71 2.69 23.44
C THR A 455 27.63 3.02 22.26
N SER A 456 28.91 3.29 22.52
CA SER A 456 29.90 3.50 21.46
C SER A 456 30.02 2.31 20.49
N ASP A 457 29.62 1.10 20.92
CA ASP A 457 29.60 -0.10 20.07
C ASP A 457 28.58 0.00 18.92
N ALA A 458 27.52 0.81 19.06
CA ALA A 458 26.48 0.93 18.03
C ALA A 458 27.06 1.43 16.70
N MET A 459 27.87 2.51 16.74
CA MET A 459 28.48 3.07 15.53
C MET A 459 29.59 2.15 15.01
N ASP A 460 30.38 1.54 15.89
CA ASP A 460 31.41 0.57 15.51
C ASP A 460 30.80 -0.61 14.72
N ARG A 461 29.68 -1.15 15.19
CA ARG A 461 28.98 -2.26 14.54
C ARG A 461 28.26 -1.82 13.26
N ALA A 462 27.61 -0.66 13.25
CA ALA A 462 26.97 -0.12 12.05
C ALA A 462 28.00 0.14 10.93
N ALA A 463 29.17 0.68 11.29
CA ALA A 463 30.27 0.90 10.37
C ALA A 463 30.84 -0.42 9.82
N GLY A 464 31.01 -1.42 10.69
CA GLY A 464 31.46 -2.75 10.32
C GLY A 464 30.52 -3.53 9.38
N HIS A 465 29.23 -3.18 9.33
CA HIS A 465 28.24 -3.77 8.43
C HIS A 465 27.84 -2.86 7.25
N GLY A 466 28.46 -1.68 7.13
CA GLY A 466 28.28 -0.79 5.99
C GLY A 466 26.98 0.03 6.00
N HIS A 467 26.34 0.17 7.15
CA HIS A 467 25.09 0.92 7.29
C HIS A 467 25.35 2.44 7.36
N PHE A 468 25.71 3.03 6.21
CA PHE A 468 26.14 4.43 6.10
C PHE A 468 25.16 5.43 6.72
N ASP A 469 23.86 5.32 6.43
CA ASP A 469 22.83 6.24 6.97
C ASP A 469 22.75 6.19 8.50
N LEU A 470 22.98 5.01 9.08
CA LEU A 470 23.07 4.82 10.52
C LEU A 470 24.35 5.38 11.11
N VAL A 471 25.48 5.25 10.42
CA VAL A 471 26.74 5.88 10.84
C VAL A 471 26.61 7.41 10.86
N VAL A 472 25.95 7.99 9.85
CA VAL A 472 25.65 9.43 9.80
C VAL A 472 24.70 9.84 10.94
N CYS A 473 23.65 9.06 11.19
CA CYS A 473 22.72 9.35 12.28
C CYS A 473 23.38 9.24 13.67
N LEU A 474 24.15 8.17 13.91
CA LEU A 474 24.84 7.94 15.17
C LEU A 474 25.94 8.98 15.42
N HIS A 475 26.57 9.51 14.37
CA HIS A 475 27.57 10.57 14.47
C HIS A 475 27.05 11.80 15.22
N GLU A 476 25.77 12.14 15.05
CA GLU A 476 25.14 13.28 15.73
C GLU A 476 24.76 13.00 17.19
N LEU A 477 24.70 11.73 17.59
CA LEU A 477 24.11 11.30 18.87
C LEU A 477 25.14 10.80 19.88
N ASP A 478 26.15 10.05 19.45
CA ASP A 478 27.16 9.41 20.31
C ASP A 478 28.54 9.29 19.61
N GLY A 479 29.60 8.98 20.37
CA GLY A 479 30.95 8.75 19.84
C GLY A 479 31.20 7.30 19.39
N CYS A 480 32.22 7.09 18.55
CA CYS A 480 32.70 5.75 18.17
C CYS A 480 34.09 5.47 18.75
N SER A 481 34.63 4.28 18.54
CA SER A 481 36.04 3.99 18.81
C SER A 481 36.82 3.86 17.51
N SER A 482 38.14 3.65 17.59
CA SER A 482 38.96 3.33 16.42
C SER A 482 38.51 2.02 15.73
N ARG A 483 37.70 1.19 16.42
CA ARG A 483 37.13 -0.03 15.85
C ARG A 483 36.13 0.23 14.73
N ALA A 484 35.44 1.37 14.70
CA ALA A 484 34.52 1.69 13.60
C ALA A 484 35.24 1.71 12.25
N MET A 485 36.37 2.42 12.17
CA MET A 485 37.14 2.51 10.93
C MET A 485 37.88 1.20 10.63
N ASP A 486 38.39 0.51 11.65
CA ASP A 486 39.01 -0.82 11.49
C ASP A 486 38.03 -1.84 10.90
N LEU A 487 36.80 -1.92 11.42
CA LEU A 487 35.78 -2.86 10.95
C LEU A 487 35.20 -2.47 9.58
N ALA A 488 35.03 -1.17 9.31
CA ALA A 488 34.61 -0.70 7.98
C ALA A 488 35.66 -1.03 6.91
N ALA A 489 36.95 -0.85 7.24
CA ALA A 489 38.05 -1.20 6.37
C ALA A 489 38.19 -2.73 6.17
N GLU A 490 38.03 -3.52 7.24
CA GLU A 490 38.02 -4.98 7.19
C GLU A 490 36.97 -5.52 6.23
N ASN A 491 35.79 -4.88 6.13
CA ASN A 491 34.68 -5.33 5.28
C ASN A 491 34.55 -4.56 3.95
N GLY A 492 35.47 -3.63 3.65
CA GLY A 492 35.53 -2.95 2.35
C GLY A 492 34.53 -1.82 2.16
N PHE A 493 33.97 -1.24 3.23
CA PHE A 493 32.99 -0.16 3.14
C PHE A 493 33.67 1.21 2.97
N MET A 494 34.19 1.46 1.76
CA MET A 494 34.99 2.65 1.43
C MET A 494 34.27 3.99 1.75
N ASN A 495 32.97 4.08 1.46
CA ASN A 495 32.15 5.26 1.79
C ASN A 495 32.09 5.56 3.30
N VAL A 496 32.04 4.52 4.13
CA VAL A 496 32.07 4.63 5.59
C VAL A 496 33.48 5.02 6.07
N VAL A 497 34.53 4.41 5.48
CA VAL A 497 35.94 4.72 5.81
C VAL A 497 36.26 6.20 5.52
N GLU A 498 35.89 6.70 4.34
CA GLU A 498 36.08 8.11 3.98
C GLU A 498 35.30 9.05 4.91
N PHE A 499 34.05 8.72 5.23
CA PHE A 499 33.24 9.53 6.13
C PHE A 499 33.83 9.60 7.54
N LEU A 500 34.20 8.44 8.12
CA LEU A 500 34.82 8.39 9.44
C LEU A 500 36.16 9.14 9.45
N HIS A 501 36.97 9.03 8.39
CA HIS A 501 38.22 9.78 8.28
C HIS A 501 38.01 11.30 8.27
N ASN A 502 37.00 11.77 7.53
CA ASN A 502 36.75 13.19 7.34
C ASN A 502 36.01 13.86 8.52
N THR A 503 35.28 13.07 9.32
CA THR A 503 34.36 13.61 10.33
C THR A 503 34.71 13.24 11.78
N ARG A 504 35.54 12.21 12.00
CA ARG A 504 35.91 11.70 13.33
C ARG A 504 37.41 11.86 13.59
N HIS A 505 37.81 11.87 14.85
CA HIS A 505 39.20 12.10 15.28
C HIS A 505 39.83 10.88 15.97
N GLU A 506 39.03 9.85 16.26
CA GLU A 506 39.45 8.60 16.90
C GLU A 506 40.43 7.78 16.04
N GLY A 507 40.34 7.94 14.72
CA GLY A 507 41.26 7.30 13.77
C GLY A 507 41.04 5.79 13.60
N CYS A 508 42.06 5.09 13.17
CA CYS A 508 42.09 3.64 13.03
C CYS A 508 43.33 3.06 13.72
N THR A 509 43.47 1.74 13.69
CA THR A 509 44.72 1.07 14.09
C THR A 509 45.36 0.41 12.88
N THR A 510 46.50 -0.24 13.07
CA THR A 510 47.12 -1.07 12.01
C THR A 510 46.19 -2.20 11.53
N TYR A 511 45.17 -2.58 12.31
CA TYR A 511 44.18 -3.57 11.90
C TYR A 511 43.35 -3.16 10.69
N ALA A 512 43.06 -1.87 10.50
CA ALA A 512 42.31 -1.41 9.32
C ALA A 512 43.01 -1.86 8.02
N MET A 513 44.31 -1.55 7.89
CA MET A 513 45.07 -1.88 6.69
C MET A 513 45.40 -3.38 6.63
N ASP A 514 45.75 -4.01 7.75
CA ASP A 514 46.05 -5.45 7.79
C ASP A 514 44.86 -6.31 7.35
N ARG A 515 43.66 -5.96 7.81
CA ARG A 515 42.43 -6.73 7.51
C ARG A 515 41.83 -6.38 6.16
N ALA A 516 41.88 -5.12 5.74
CA ALA A 516 41.54 -4.75 4.36
C ALA A 516 42.43 -5.49 3.35
N ALA A 517 43.73 -5.60 3.66
CA ALA A 517 44.68 -6.33 2.83
C ALA A 517 44.37 -7.84 2.76
N LYS A 518 44.08 -8.47 3.90
CA LYS A 518 43.65 -9.88 3.98
C LYS A 518 42.45 -10.18 3.09
N ASN A 519 41.48 -9.27 3.01
CA ASN A 519 40.23 -9.46 2.28
C ASN A 519 40.26 -8.92 0.83
N GLY A 520 41.35 -8.27 0.41
CA GLY A 520 41.54 -7.85 -0.98
C GLY A 520 40.98 -6.47 -1.33
N PHE A 521 40.65 -5.64 -0.35
CA PHE A 521 40.09 -4.30 -0.56
C PHE A 521 41.19 -3.28 -0.91
N LEU A 522 41.70 -3.33 -2.14
CA LEU A 522 42.82 -2.52 -2.60
C LEU A 522 42.55 -1.01 -2.54
N ASP A 523 41.33 -0.58 -2.84
CA ASP A 523 40.87 0.81 -2.75
C ASP A 523 40.98 1.35 -1.31
N VAL A 524 40.51 0.58 -0.33
CA VAL A 524 40.65 0.89 1.09
C VAL A 524 42.12 0.90 1.51
N VAL A 525 42.92 -0.08 1.08
CA VAL A 525 44.36 -0.15 1.40
C VAL A 525 45.10 1.07 0.83
N ARG A 526 44.79 1.48 -0.41
CA ARG A 526 45.38 2.68 -1.03
C ARG A 526 44.99 3.94 -0.27
N PHE A 527 43.72 4.08 0.09
CA PHE A 527 43.24 5.22 0.85
C PHE A 527 43.92 5.31 2.22
N LEU A 528 43.93 4.22 2.98
CA LEU A 528 44.60 4.19 4.29
C LEU A 528 46.10 4.47 4.16
N HIS A 529 46.75 4.01 3.09
CA HIS A 529 48.16 4.31 2.84
C HIS A 529 48.42 5.79 2.58
N THR A 530 47.55 6.47 1.83
CA THR A 530 47.73 7.89 1.47
C THR A 530 47.24 8.86 2.53
N SER A 531 46.25 8.45 3.32
CA SER A 531 45.47 9.36 4.17
C SER A 531 45.73 9.16 5.67
N ARG A 532 46.45 8.10 6.09
CA ARG A 532 46.69 7.74 7.50
C ARG A 532 48.16 7.37 7.75
N ASP A 533 48.63 7.67 8.96
CA ASP A 533 50.02 7.44 9.37
C ASP A 533 50.19 6.17 10.23
N GLU A 534 49.11 5.55 10.70
CA GLU A 534 49.16 4.35 11.55
C GLU A 534 49.81 3.15 10.87
N GLY A 535 49.70 3.05 9.54
CA GLY A 535 50.37 2.02 8.74
C GLY A 535 49.79 0.61 8.86
N CYS A 536 50.61 -0.39 8.54
CA CYS A 536 50.27 -1.81 8.64
C CYS A 536 51.35 -2.58 9.41
N THR A 537 51.11 -3.85 9.69
CA THR A 537 52.13 -4.78 10.18
C THR A 537 52.51 -5.78 9.08
N THR A 538 53.46 -6.67 9.36
CA THR A 538 53.78 -7.80 8.47
C THR A 538 52.57 -8.70 8.19
N ASN A 539 51.54 -8.68 9.04
CA ASN A 539 50.30 -9.43 8.84
C ASN A 539 49.55 -9.00 7.57
N ALA A 540 49.65 -7.74 7.13
CA ALA A 540 48.96 -7.28 5.92
C ALA A 540 49.39 -8.10 4.70
N VAL A 541 50.69 -8.24 4.49
CA VAL A 541 51.23 -9.02 3.37
C VAL A 541 51.09 -10.52 3.62
N ASP A 542 51.37 -11.00 4.83
CA ASP A 542 51.25 -12.43 5.17
C ASP A 542 49.82 -12.97 4.94
N TRP A 543 48.81 -12.23 5.38
CA TRP A 543 47.41 -12.63 5.23
C TRP A 543 46.88 -12.43 3.81
N ALA A 544 47.25 -11.33 3.15
CA ALA A 544 46.93 -11.11 1.73
C ALA A 544 47.53 -12.22 0.85
N ALA A 545 48.76 -12.65 1.15
CA ALA A 545 49.44 -13.72 0.45
C ALA A 545 48.74 -15.06 0.63
N ARG A 546 48.37 -15.42 1.88
CA ARG A 546 47.60 -16.63 2.19
C ARG A 546 46.25 -16.69 1.46
N ASN A 547 45.59 -15.55 1.29
CA ASN A 547 44.28 -15.42 0.67
C ASN A 547 44.32 -15.12 -0.86
N ASN A 548 45.49 -15.20 -1.49
CA ASN A 548 45.68 -14.97 -2.93
C ASN A 548 45.31 -13.55 -3.42
N GLN A 549 45.53 -12.53 -2.59
CA GLN A 549 45.23 -11.13 -2.94
C GLN A 549 46.40 -10.49 -3.71
N VAL A 550 46.55 -10.87 -4.98
CA VAL A 550 47.72 -10.55 -5.82
C VAL A 550 48.01 -9.05 -5.89
N GLU A 551 47.00 -8.23 -6.18
CA GLU A 551 47.17 -6.78 -6.37
C GLU A 551 47.52 -6.06 -5.07
N VAL A 552 46.94 -6.49 -3.95
CA VAL A 552 47.26 -5.97 -2.61
C VAL A 552 48.69 -6.34 -2.21
N VAL A 553 49.10 -7.59 -2.41
CA VAL A 553 50.48 -8.04 -2.10
C VAL A 553 51.49 -7.23 -2.91
N LEU A 554 51.24 -7.05 -4.21
CA LEU A 554 52.09 -6.22 -5.06
C LEU A 554 52.16 -4.77 -4.55
N PHE A 555 51.00 -4.16 -4.27
CA PHE A 555 50.94 -2.79 -3.78
C PHE A 555 51.70 -2.59 -2.47
N LEU A 556 51.46 -3.46 -1.48
CA LEU A 556 52.13 -3.38 -0.18
C LEU A 556 53.64 -3.63 -0.30
N CYS A 557 54.09 -4.63 -1.07
CA CYS A 557 55.53 -4.89 -1.25
C CYS A 557 56.27 -3.77 -1.98
N THR A 558 55.56 -2.94 -2.75
CA THR A 558 56.14 -1.84 -3.53
C THR A 558 56.09 -0.50 -2.80
N HIS A 559 55.10 -0.26 -1.94
CA HIS A 559 54.84 1.06 -1.32
C HIS A 559 55.00 1.08 0.22
N ARG A 560 55.10 -0.08 0.89
CA ARG A 560 55.28 -0.18 2.34
C ARG A 560 56.63 -0.81 2.70
N HIS A 561 57.12 -0.51 3.90
CA HIS A 561 58.46 -0.90 4.36
C HIS A 561 58.43 -1.95 5.49
N GLU A 562 57.24 -2.25 6.01
CA GLU A 562 57.03 -3.21 7.10
C GLU A 562 57.32 -4.66 6.68
N GLY A 563 57.26 -4.95 5.37
CA GLY A 563 57.65 -6.24 4.80
C GLY A 563 56.69 -7.38 5.12
N PHE A 564 57.21 -8.62 5.06
CA PHE A 564 56.46 -9.85 5.28
C PHE A 564 57.34 -10.89 5.98
N THR A 565 56.72 -11.88 6.62
CA THR A 565 57.46 -12.96 7.27
C THR A 565 57.62 -14.16 6.33
N HIS A 566 58.49 -15.11 6.71
CA HIS A 566 58.65 -16.37 5.98
C HIS A 566 57.33 -17.15 5.83
N ARG A 567 56.33 -16.90 6.70
CA ARG A 567 55.01 -17.54 6.60
C ARG A 567 54.27 -17.14 5.32
N ALA A 568 54.39 -15.90 4.85
CA ALA A 568 53.72 -15.44 3.62
C ALA A 568 54.09 -16.32 2.42
N VAL A 569 55.38 -16.63 2.28
CA VAL A 569 55.92 -17.44 1.18
C VAL A 569 55.47 -18.90 1.31
N VAL A 570 55.58 -19.47 2.50
CA VAL A 570 55.17 -20.87 2.75
C VAL A 570 53.68 -21.07 2.53
N ASP A 571 52.85 -20.17 3.06
CA ASP A 571 51.39 -20.24 2.91
C ASP A 571 50.98 -20.09 1.44
N ALA A 572 51.57 -19.12 0.72
CA ALA A 572 51.30 -18.93 -0.71
C ALA A 572 51.69 -20.16 -1.56
N GLN A 573 52.84 -20.78 -1.27
CA GLN A 573 53.29 -22.00 -1.94
C GLN A 573 52.39 -23.20 -1.64
N THR A 574 52.07 -23.41 -0.35
CA THR A 574 51.26 -24.54 0.10
C THR A 574 49.84 -24.47 -0.45
N MET A 575 49.29 -23.26 -0.61
CA MET A 575 47.94 -23.02 -1.15
C MET A 575 47.90 -22.92 -2.68
N GLY A 576 49.04 -22.98 -3.37
CA GLY A 576 49.12 -22.97 -4.84
C GLY A 576 49.05 -21.58 -5.50
N HIS A 577 49.32 -20.51 -4.75
CA HIS A 577 49.21 -19.12 -5.21
C HIS A 577 50.47 -18.68 -5.97
N ALA A 578 50.62 -19.13 -7.22
CA ALA A 578 51.85 -18.97 -8.01
C ALA A 578 52.25 -17.50 -8.26
N ALA A 579 51.28 -16.63 -8.54
CA ALA A 579 51.53 -15.20 -8.78
C ALA A 579 52.03 -14.49 -7.52
N VAL A 580 51.36 -14.72 -6.38
CA VAL A 580 51.78 -14.22 -5.06
C VAL A 580 53.17 -14.72 -4.70
N THR A 581 53.43 -16.02 -4.88
CA THR A 581 54.74 -16.62 -4.59
C THR A 581 55.85 -15.93 -5.38
N SER A 582 55.61 -15.66 -6.67
CA SER A 582 56.57 -14.98 -7.54
C SER A 582 56.87 -13.56 -7.06
N ILE A 583 55.83 -12.80 -6.69
CA ILE A 583 55.96 -11.43 -6.15
C ILE A 583 56.77 -11.45 -4.84
N LEU A 584 56.41 -12.32 -3.90
CA LEU A 584 57.11 -12.41 -2.61
C LEU A 584 58.57 -12.83 -2.78
N MET A 585 58.86 -13.80 -3.66
CA MET A 585 60.25 -14.21 -3.91
C MET A 585 61.09 -13.08 -4.49
N GLN A 586 60.57 -12.32 -5.47
CA GLN A 586 61.25 -11.16 -6.04
C GLN A 586 61.57 -10.09 -4.98
N HIS A 587 60.64 -9.82 -4.07
CA HIS A 587 60.83 -8.85 -2.99
C HIS A 587 61.62 -9.38 -1.79
N SER A 588 61.72 -10.70 -1.59
CA SER A 588 62.53 -11.32 -0.53
C SER A 588 64.03 -11.18 -0.77
N HIS A 589 64.47 -11.26 -2.04
CA HIS A 589 65.87 -11.09 -2.43
C HIS A 589 66.37 -9.64 -2.28
N LEU A 590 65.47 -8.65 -2.24
CA LEU A 590 65.81 -7.23 -2.06
C LEU A 590 66.07 -6.88 -0.58
N ASN A 591 65.40 -7.53 0.37
CA ASN A 591 65.52 -7.24 1.81
C ASN A 591 66.79 -7.83 2.46
N THR A 592 67.40 -8.87 1.88
CA THR A 592 68.69 -9.43 2.37
C THR A 592 69.91 -8.58 2.05
N THR A 593 69.78 -7.55 1.21
CA THR A 593 70.89 -6.69 0.77
C THR A 593 71.08 -5.42 1.61
N THR A 594 70.18 -5.08 2.53
CA THR A 594 70.16 -3.77 3.20
C THR A 594 70.75 -3.75 4.62
N THR A 595 71.19 -4.88 5.18
CA THR A 595 71.85 -4.95 6.51
C THR A 595 73.39 -4.88 6.48
N MET A 596 73.99 -4.40 5.40
CA MET A 596 75.45 -4.23 5.26
C MET A 596 75.81 -2.83 4.75
N SER A 597 75.58 -1.79 5.56
CA SER A 597 76.47 -0.62 5.68
C SER A 597 75.81 0.53 6.46
N CYS A 598 76.31 0.82 7.66
CA CYS A 598 76.81 2.14 8.06
C CYS A 598 77.18 2.13 9.55
N SER A 599 78.42 1.74 9.81
CA SER A 599 79.17 2.13 11.00
C SER A 599 80.39 2.91 10.51
N PHE A 600 80.32 4.23 10.62
CA PHE A 600 81.35 5.17 11.10
C PHE A 600 80.85 6.61 11.01
#